data_AF-A0A444ZKW9-F1
#
_entry.id   AF-A0A444ZKW9-F1
#
_cell.length_a   1.000
_cell.length_b   1.000
_cell.length_c   1.000
_cell.angle_alpha   90.00
_cell.angle_beta   90.00
_cell.angle_gamma   90.00
#
_symmetry.space_group_name_H-M   'P 1'
#
loop_
_entity.id
_entity.type
_entity.pdbx_description
1 polymer ?
#
loop_
_entity_poly.entity_id
_entity_poly.type
_entity_poly.pdbx_seq_one_letter_code
_entity_poly.pdbx_strand_id
1 'polypeptide(L)'
;MGPGSKLTFTKEAKESHLIVATLIATVTFAATFTLPGGTVQDGELKGTPIFRDKASFKAFIVSNTIAMVMAASAAFIHLFSPLNKAKYLDYYFCEAAFSFILIAIAAMIVAFGTGTYVILGSSSIGISIITVGLSFFLVFRQVLYMSFEGNSIFTFIKNLVNAMVFPFLKFAARPFGFYFLLFKRTYDPEGRIIF
;
A
#
# COMPACT_ATOMS: atom_id res chain seq x y z
N MET A 1 25.79 -2.82 29.04
CA MET A 1 25.78 -2.48 27.60
C MET A 1 26.17 -1.02 27.45
N GLY A 2 27.31 -0.72 26.80
CA GLY A 2 27.82 0.66 26.69
C GLY A 2 27.07 1.48 25.63
N PRO A 3 27.05 2.83 25.72
CA PRO A 3 26.30 3.70 24.81
C PRO A 3 26.65 3.52 23.31
N GLY A 4 27.87 3.11 22.98
CA GLY A 4 28.28 2.81 21.59
C GLY A 4 27.65 1.53 21.00
N SER A 5 27.29 0.56 21.83
CA SER A 5 26.64 -0.70 21.37
C SER A 5 25.15 -0.53 21.03
N LYS A 6 24.46 0.43 21.67
CA LYS A 6 23.08 0.77 21.31
C LYS A 6 22.99 1.52 19.98
N LEU A 7 23.97 2.39 19.70
CA LEU A 7 24.03 3.21 18.49
C LEU A 7 24.32 2.40 17.22
N THR A 8 25.12 1.35 17.34
CA THR A 8 25.41 0.41 16.24
C THR A 8 24.20 -0.45 15.92
N PHE A 9 23.54 -1.03 16.92
CA PHE A 9 22.32 -1.82 16.74
C PHE A 9 21.17 -1.03 16.09
N THR A 10 20.94 0.23 16.50
CA THR A 10 19.88 1.06 15.89
C THR A 10 20.20 1.43 14.45
N LYS A 11 21.46 1.60 14.09
CA LYS A 11 21.88 1.87 12.71
C LYS A 11 21.64 0.65 11.81
N GLU A 12 22.07 -0.54 12.24
CA GLU A 12 21.87 -1.80 11.49
C GLU A 12 20.37 -2.10 11.27
N ALA A 13 19.53 -1.87 12.28
CA ALA A 13 18.08 -2.03 12.15
C ALA A 13 17.47 -1.07 11.11
N LYS A 14 17.87 0.21 11.10
CA LYS A 14 17.41 1.19 10.11
C LYS A 14 17.83 0.81 8.69
N GLU A 15 19.07 0.34 8.51
CA GLU A 15 19.57 -0.11 7.20
C GLU A 15 18.77 -1.31 6.69
N SER A 16 18.51 -2.31 7.55
CA SER A 16 17.66 -3.45 7.20
C SER A 16 16.24 -3.02 6.81
N HIS A 17 15.61 -2.13 7.58
CA HIS A 17 14.30 -1.58 7.26
C HIS A 17 14.26 -0.86 5.91
N LEU A 18 15.29 -0.07 5.61
CA LEU A 18 15.40 0.65 4.34
C LEU A 18 15.57 -0.31 3.16
N ILE A 19 16.33 -1.40 3.31
CA ILE A 19 16.44 -2.47 2.31
C ILE A 19 15.07 -3.10 2.06
N VAL A 20 14.34 -3.49 3.12
CA VAL A 20 13.00 -4.07 2.99
C VAL A 20 12.02 -3.10 2.33
N ALA A 21 12.03 -1.84 2.75
CA ALA A 21 11.16 -0.80 2.18
C ALA A 21 11.42 -0.56 0.70
N THR A 22 12.69 -0.42 0.30
CA THR A 22 13.06 -0.23 -1.11
C THR A 22 12.71 -1.46 -1.95
N LEU A 23 12.86 -2.67 -1.42
CA LEU A 23 12.43 -3.90 -2.11
C LEU A 23 10.91 -3.93 -2.33
N ILE A 24 10.11 -3.64 -1.30
CA ILE A 24 8.65 -3.62 -1.43
C ILE A 24 8.22 -2.55 -2.45
N ALA A 25 8.79 -1.35 -2.36
CA ALA A 25 8.47 -0.25 -3.28
C ALA A 25 8.77 -0.62 -4.74
N THR A 26 9.93 -1.24 -5.00
CA THR A 26 10.33 -1.63 -6.36
C THR A 26 9.48 -2.76 -6.92
N VAL A 27 9.20 -3.81 -6.13
CA VAL A 27 8.35 -4.93 -6.56
C VAL A 27 6.92 -4.47 -6.85
N THR A 28 6.34 -3.63 -5.99
CA THR A 28 4.96 -3.15 -6.14
C THR A 28 4.83 -2.11 -7.25
N PHE A 29 5.84 -1.27 -7.46
CA PHE A 29 5.94 -0.39 -8.63
C PHE A 29 5.96 -1.21 -9.93
N ALA A 30 6.84 -2.21 -10.03
CA ALA A 30 6.90 -3.09 -11.19
C ALA A 30 5.57 -3.82 -11.42
N ALA A 31 4.98 -4.39 -10.37
CA ALA A 31 3.71 -5.11 -10.41
C ALA A 31 2.54 -4.27 -10.95
N THR A 32 2.54 -2.96 -10.69
CA THR A 32 1.49 -2.05 -11.16
C THR A 32 1.54 -1.85 -12.67
N PHE A 33 2.72 -1.91 -13.30
CA PHE A 33 2.88 -1.80 -14.75
C PHE A 33 2.86 -3.15 -15.47
N THR A 34 3.13 -4.26 -14.75
CA THR A 34 2.99 -5.62 -15.28
C THR A 34 1.61 -6.19 -14.96
N LEU A 35 0.59 -5.68 -15.66
CA LEU A 35 -0.80 -6.02 -15.39
C LEU A 35 -1.09 -7.51 -15.60
N PRO A 36 -1.77 -8.19 -14.66
CA PRO A 36 -2.23 -9.56 -14.88
C PRO A 36 -3.13 -9.61 -16.11
N GLY A 37 -2.86 -10.54 -17.02
CA GLY A 37 -3.57 -10.66 -18.31
C GLY A 37 -3.18 -9.64 -19.37
N GLY A 38 -2.41 -8.60 -19.04
CA GLY A 38 -2.00 -7.57 -19.99
C GLY A 38 -3.10 -6.58 -20.37
N THR A 39 -2.97 -6.00 -21.57
CA THR A 39 -3.86 -4.95 -22.09
C THR A 39 -4.57 -5.41 -23.37
N VAL A 40 -5.74 -4.84 -23.62
CA VAL A 40 -6.48 -5.03 -24.88
C VAL A 40 -5.63 -4.50 -26.05
N GLN A 41 -5.49 -5.29 -27.12
CA GLN A 41 -4.60 -4.97 -28.24
C GLN A 41 -5.27 -4.18 -29.38
N ASP A 42 -6.59 -4.32 -29.55
CA ASP A 42 -7.35 -3.76 -30.68
C ASP A 42 -8.73 -3.22 -30.26
N GLY A 43 -9.35 -2.43 -31.15
CA GLY A 43 -10.65 -1.80 -30.95
C GLY A 43 -10.59 -0.54 -30.07
N GLU A 44 -11.76 -0.02 -29.71
CA GLU A 44 -11.89 1.25 -28.96
C GLU A 44 -11.28 1.21 -27.55
N LEU A 45 -11.08 0.01 -26.99
CA LEU A 45 -10.54 -0.19 -25.64
C LEU A 45 -9.04 -0.51 -25.62
N LYS A 46 -8.34 -0.34 -26.76
CA LYS A 46 -6.90 -0.60 -26.89
C LYS A 46 -6.09 0.10 -25.81
N GLY A 47 -5.15 -0.63 -25.21
CA GLY A 47 -4.28 -0.15 -24.13
C GLY A 47 -4.91 -0.19 -22.74
N THR A 48 -6.20 -0.52 -22.59
CA THR A 48 -6.81 -0.70 -21.27
C THR A 48 -6.55 -2.10 -20.70
N PRO A 49 -6.48 -2.26 -19.37
CA PRO A 49 -6.29 -3.57 -18.75
C PRO A 49 -7.42 -4.54 -19.10
N ILE A 50 -7.10 -5.79 -19.45
CA ILE A 50 -8.11 -6.81 -19.81
C ILE A 50 -9.10 -7.04 -18.66
N PHE A 51 -8.62 -7.05 -17.41
CA PHE A 51 -9.45 -7.31 -16.23
C PHE A 51 -9.96 -6.05 -15.53
N ARG A 52 -9.99 -4.89 -16.20
CA ARG A 52 -10.36 -3.59 -15.59
C ARG A 52 -11.68 -3.58 -14.81
N ASP A 53 -12.64 -4.41 -15.22
CA ASP A 53 -13.98 -4.47 -14.62
C ASP A 53 -14.07 -5.49 -13.46
N LYS A 54 -13.06 -6.34 -13.28
CA LYS A 54 -13.03 -7.33 -12.18
C LYS A 54 -12.69 -6.65 -10.85
N ALA A 55 -13.48 -6.95 -9.82
CA ALA A 55 -13.23 -6.45 -8.46
C ALA A 55 -11.85 -6.88 -7.92
N SER A 56 -11.41 -8.11 -8.21
CA SER A 56 -10.09 -8.61 -7.82
C SER A 56 -8.94 -7.84 -8.47
N PHE A 57 -9.11 -7.37 -9.72
CA PHE A 57 -8.12 -6.54 -10.40
C PHE A 57 -8.04 -5.14 -9.78
N LYS A 58 -9.19 -4.55 -9.44
CA LYS A 58 -9.22 -3.26 -8.72
C LYS A 58 -8.54 -3.38 -7.35
N ALA A 59 -8.80 -4.47 -6.62
CA ALA A 59 -8.16 -4.75 -5.33
C ALA A 59 -6.64 -4.95 -5.47
N PHE A 60 -6.19 -5.62 -6.53
CA PHE A 60 -4.76 -5.78 -6.85
C PHE A 60 -4.06 -4.43 -7.02
N ILE A 61 -4.60 -3.54 -7.86
CA ILE A 61 -3.99 -2.22 -8.13
C ILE A 61 -3.96 -1.36 -6.86
N VAL A 62 -5.08 -1.30 -6.12
CA VAL A 62 -5.16 -0.50 -4.89
C VAL A 62 -4.19 -1.02 -3.83
N SER A 63 -4.13 -2.34 -3.62
CA SER A 63 -3.25 -2.94 -2.62
C SER A 63 -1.76 -2.74 -2.96
N ASN A 64 -1.38 -2.90 -4.24
CA ASN A 64 -0.02 -2.59 -4.69
C ASN A 64 0.33 -1.11 -4.48
N THR A 65 -0.59 -0.21 -4.77
CA THR A 65 -0.38 1.24 -4.57
C THR A 65 -0.17 1.57 -3.10
N ILE A 66 -0.99 1.00 -2.21
CA ILE A 66 -0.84 1.18 -0.75
C ILE A 66 0.52 0.65 -0.29
N ALA A 67 0.90 -0.55 -0.72
CA ALA A 67 2.17 -1.14 -0.37
C ALA A 67 3.35 -0.27 -0.80
N MET A 68 3.33 0.21 -2.04
CA MET A 68 4.36 1.08 -2.60
C MET A 68 4.48 2.40 -1.84
N VAL A 69 3.35 3.09 -1.57
CA VAL A 69 3.35 4.40 -0.90
C VAL A 69 3.80 4.28 0.55
N MET A 70 3.36 3.25 1.27
CA MET A 70 3.78 3.01 2.66
C MET A 70 5.27 2.68 2.73
N ALA A 71 5.77 1.83 1.83
CA ALA A 71 7.18 1.50 1.75
C ALA A 71 8.04 2.72 1.39
N ALA A 72 7.62 3.52 0.40
CA ALA A 72 8.31 4.76 0.04
C ALA A 72 8.32 5.77 1.20
N SER A 73 7.23 5.86 1.96
CA SER A 73 7.14 6.72 3.14
C SER A 73 8.10 6.26 4.24
N ALA A 74 8.20 4.95 4.49
CA ALA A 74 9.16 4.40 5.45
C ALA A 74 10.62 4.67 5.04
N ALA A 75 10.93 4.44 3.75
CA ALA A 75 12.26 4.73 3.20
C ALA A 75 12.59 6.22 3.31
N PHE A 76 11.63 7.10 3.03
CA PHE A 76 11.79 8.55 3.19
C PHE A 76 12.09 8.92 4.64
N ILE A 77 11.35 8.38 5.61
CA ILE A 77 11.60 8.64 7.03
C ILE A 77 13.02 8.20 7.44
N HIS A 78 13.43 6.99 7.04
CA HIS A 78 14.77 6.49 7.35
C HIS A 78 15.90 7.29 6.67
N LEU A 79 15.66 7.83 5.47
CA LEU A 79 16.64 8.64 4.74
C LEU A 79 16.82 10.04 5.36
N PHE A 80 15.76 10.63 5.90
CA PHE A 80 15.80 11.96 6.54
C PHE A 80 16.15 11.92 8.03
N SER A 81 15.99 10.77 8.69
CA SER A 81 16.31 10.56 10.11
C SER A 81 17.75 11.01 10.49
N PRO A 82 18.82 10.66 9.74
CA PRO A 82 20.19 11.11 10.03
C PRO A 82 20.43 12.62 9.91
N LEU A 83 19.61 13.32 9.13
CA LEU A 83 19.73 14.76 8.91
C LEU A 83 19.12 15.58 10.05
N ASN A 84 18.33 14.93 10.91
CA ASN A 84 17.61 15.59 11.98
C ASN A 84 18.48 15.73 13.24
N LYS A 85 18.77 16.97 13.66
CA LYS A 85 19.62 17.26 14.84
C LYS A 85 18.95 16.88 16.18
N ALA A 86 17.63 16.72 16.20
CA ALA A 86 16.85 16.40 17.38
C ALA A 86 16.73 14.88 17.61
N LYS A 87 17.66 14.31 18.39
CA LYS A 87 17.73 12.86 18.70
C LYS A 87 16.45 12.26 19.32
N TYR A 88 15.62 13.05 19.99
CA TYR A 88 14.36 12.58 20.60
C TYR A 88 13.28 12.24 19.57
N LEU A 89 13.21 12.99 18.46
CA LEU A 89 12.28 12.73 17.37
C LEU A 89 12.65 11.46 16.58
N ASP A 90 13.92 11.06 16.63
CA ASP A 90 14.45 9.94 15.87
C ASP A 90 13.82 8.58 16.26
N TYR A 91 13.51 8.41 17.55
CA TYR A 91 12.81 7.22 18.05
C TYR A 91 11.39 7.12 17.48
N TYR A 92 10.59 8.20 17.56
CA TYR A 92 9.22 8.22 17.04
C TYR A 92 9.17 8.03 15.52
N PHE A 93 10.14 8.60 14.79
CA PHE A 93 10.25 8.39 13.35
C PHE A 93 10.59 6.94 13.00
N CYS A 94 11.44 6.27 13.77
CA CYS A 94 11.73 4.85 13.54
C CYS A 94 10.53 3.95 13.80
N GLU A 95 9.77 4.20 14.87
CA GLU A 95 8.53 3.49 15.18
C GLU A 95 7.49 3.69 14.06
N ALA A 96 7.33 4.92 13.56
CA ALA A 96 6.44 5.23 12.44
C ALA A 96 6.87 4.52 11.15
N ALA A 97 8.17 4.55 10.81
CA ALA A 97 8.71 3.89 9.63
C ALA A 97 8.53 2.37 9.70
N PHE A 98 8.78 1.77 10.87
CA PHE A 98 8.52 0.35 11.10
C PHE A 98 7.05 0.00 10.89
N SER A 99 6.14 0.83 11.41
CA SER A 99 4.69 0.65 11.21
C SER A 99 4.30 0.71 9.73
N PHE A 100 4.86 1.65 8.97
CA PHE A 100 4.63 1.76 7.53
C PHE A 100 5.16 0.54 6.77
N ILE A 101 6.32 -0.01 7.15
CA ILE A 101 6.83 -1.27 6.56
C ILE A 101 5.87 -2.43 6.84
N LEU A 102 5.36 -2.56 8.08
CA LEU A 102 4.39 -3.61 8.41
C LEU A 102 3.12 -3.51 7.55
N ILE A 103 2.57 -2.30 7.41
CA ILE A 103 1.40 -2.07 6.55
C ILE A 103 1.73 -2.40 5.08
N ALA A 104 2.93 -2.02 4.62
CA ALA A 104 3.37 -2.27 3.25
C ALA A 104 3.48 -3.77 2.95
N ILE A 105 4.04 -4.56 3.87
CA ILE A 105 4.12 -6.02 3.73
C ILE A 105 2.73 -6.63 3.67
N ALA A 106 1.84 -6.27 4.59
CA ALA A 106 0.47 -6.79 4.60
C ALA A 106 -0.26 -6.47 3.28
N ALA A 107 -0.17 -5.23 2.80
CA ALA A 107 -0.78 -4.80 1.55
C ALA A 107 -0.17 -5.53 0.32
N MET A 108 1.13 -5.77 0.30
CA MET A 108 1.81 -6.53 -0.77
C MET A 108 1.32 -7.99 -0.82
N ILE A 109 1.08 -8.63 0.32
CA ILE A 109 0.51 -10.00 0.37
C ILE A 109 -0.93 -10.01 -0.15
N VAL A 110 -1.75 -9.01 0.19
CA VAL A 110 -3.10 -8.86 -0.38
C VAL A 110 -3.04 -8.67 -1.89
N ALA A 111 -2.13 -7.83 -2.38
CA ALA A 111 -1.92 -7.63 -3.81
C ALA A 111 -1.54 -8.94 -4.51
N PHE A 112 -0.61 -9.70 -3.95
CA PHE A 112 -0.25 -11.01 -4.49
C PHE A 112 -1.44 -11.97 -4.55
N GLY A 113 -2.23 -12.09 -3.48
CA GLY A 113 -3.42 -12.95 -3.45
C GLY A 113 -4.51 -12.53 -4.43
N THR A 114 -4.77 -11.23 -4.55
CA THR A 114 -5.78 -10.71 -5.48
C THR A 114 -5.32 -10.79 -6.94
N GLY A 115 -4.05 -10.53 -7.22
CA GLY A 115 -3.45 -10.67 -8.55
C GLY A 115 -3.44 -12.12 -9.03
N THR A 116 -3.10 -13.06 -8.14
CA THR A 116 -3.19 -14.49 -8.47
C THR A 116 -4.63 -14.93 -8.72
N TYR A 117 -5.60 -14.44 -7.93
CA TYR A 117 -7.02 -14.71 -8.17
C TYR A 117 -7.53 -14.14 -9.50
N VAL A 118 -7.02 -12.99 -9.96
CA VAL A 118 -7.36 -12.44 -11.28
C VAL A 118 -6.99 -13.41 -12.40
N ILE A 119 -5.83 -14.07 -12.30
CA ILE A 119 -5.31 -14.96 -13.34
C ILE A 119 -5.91 -16.37 -13.23
N LEU A 120 -5.95 -16.92 -12.01
CA LEU A 120 -6.30 -18.32 -11.75
C LEU A 120 -7.79 -18.54 -11.42
N GLY A 121 -8.54 -17.46 -11.14
CA GLY A 121 -9.93 -17.53 -10.70
C GLY A 121 -10.12 -18.46 -9.50
N SER A 122 -11.25 -19.17 -9.47
CA SER A 122 -11.60 -20.15 -8.42
C SER A 122 -10.97 -21.53 -8.61
N SER A 123 -9.84 -21.63 -9.32
CA SER A 123 -9.12 -22.91 -9.45
C SER A 123 -8.57 -23.38 -8.10
N SER A 124 -8.40 -24.69 -7.94
CA SER A 124 -7.84 -25.31 -6.72
C SER A 124 -6.46 -24.74 -6.35
N ILE A 125 -5.66 -24.39 -7.37
CA ILE A 125 -4.34 -23.77 -7.21
C ILE A 125 -4.47 -22.34 -6.69
N GLY A 126 -5.39 -21.53 -7.25
CA GLY A 126 -5.63 -20.16 -6.79
C GLY A 126 -6.09 -20.11 -5.32
N ILE A 127 -7.00 -21.01 -4.94
CA ILE A 127 -7.50 -21.13 -3.56
C ILE A 127 -6.36 -21.54 -2.61
N SER A 128 -5.49 -22.46 -3.01
CA SER A 128 -4.34 -22.88 -2.20
C SER A 128 -3.36 -21.73 -1.96
N ILE A 129 -3.05 -20.94 -2.99
CA ILE A 129 -2.16 -19.78 -2.87
C ILE A 129 -2.74 -18.72 -1.92
N ILE A 130 -4.03 -18.43 -2.04
CA ILE A 130 -4.72 -17.49 -1.13
C ILE A 130 -4.68 -18.01 0.30
N THR A 131 -4.91 -19.31 0.52
CA THR A 131 -4.89 -19.94 1.84
C THR A 131 -3.49 -19.86 2.48
N VAL A 132 -2.43 -20.10 1.71
CA VAL A 132 -1.05 -19.92 2.17
C VAL A 132 -0.79 -18.44 2.50
N GLY A 133 -1.24 -17.50 1.66
CA GLY A 133 -1.13 -16.07 1.94
C GLY A 133 -1.87 -15.65 3.23
N LEU A 134 -3.03 -16.26 3.52
CA LEU A 134 -3.78 -16.02 4.76
C LEU A 134 -3.01 -16.42 6.03
N SER A 135 -2.16 -17.44 5.95
CA SER A 135 -1.33 -17.87 7.09
C SER A 135 -0.35 -16.77 7.55
N PHE A 136 0.10 -15.90 6.64
CA PHE A 136 0.95 -14.75 6.96
C PHE A 136 0.28 -13.81 7.97
N PHE A 137 -1.04 -13.60 7.88
CA PHE A 137 -1.76 -12.70 8.78
C PHE A 137 -1.77 -13.18 10.23
N LEU A 138 -1.62 -14.49 10.48
CA LEU A 138 -1.50 -15.02 11.84
C LEU A 138 -0.18 -14.61 12.48
N VAL A 139 0.92 -14.71 11.72
CA VAL A 139 2.26 -14.27 12.14
C VAL A 139 2.29 -12.75 12.28
N PHE A 140 1.71 -12.03 11.31
CA PHE A 140 1.61 -10.58 11.33
C PHE A 140 0.88 -10.06 12.56
N ARG A 141 -0.26 -10.66 12.92
CA ARG A 141 -1.01 -10.33 14.14
C ARG A 141 -0.16 -10.53 15.39
N GLN A 142 0.63 -11.60 15.45
CA GLN A 142 1.50 -11.89 16.59
C GLN A 142 2.63 -10.87 16.73
N VAL A 143 3.26 -10.48 15.61
CA VAL A 143 4.30 -9.42 15.60
C VAL A 143 3.71 -8.09 16.05
N LEU A 144 2.55 -7.73 15.52
CA LEU A 144 1.81 -6.53 15.91
C LEU A 144 1.52 -6.48 17.43
N TYR A 145 1.07 -7.59 18.00
CA TYR A 145 0.81 -7.71 19.44
C TYR A 145 2.08 -7.55 20.30
N MET A 146 3.23 -8.02 19.82
CA MET A 146 4.50 -7.85 20.51
C MET A 146 5.08 -6.43 20.37
N SER A 147 4.90 -5.81 19.20
CA SER A 147 5.43 -4.46 18.91
C SER A 147 4.63 -3.34 19.56
N PHE A 148 3.31 -3.51 19.72
CA PHE A 148 2.44 -2.52 20.34
C PHE A 148 1.78 -3.12 21.58
N GLU A 149 2.20 -2.71 22.77
CA GLU A 149 1.52 -3.05 24.04
C GLU A 149 0.00 -2.88 23.88
N GLY A 150 -0.79 -3.85 24.36
CA GLY A 150 -2.14 -4.16 23.86
C GLY A 150 -3.19 -3.04 23.77
N ASN A 151 -3.02 -1.92 24.47
CA ASN A 151 -3.90 -0.74 24.33
C ASN A 151 -3.44 0.26 23.24
N SER A 152 -2.14 0.25 22.92
CA SER A 152 -1.51 1.12 21.94
C SER A 152 -1.89 0.74 20.51
N ILE A 153 -2.13 -0.55 20.23
CA ILE A 153 -2.43 -0.99 18.86
C ILE A 153 -3.82 -0.55 18.38
N PHE A 154 -4.83 -0.60 19.25
CA PHE A 154 -6.18 -0.16 18.91
C PHE A 154 -6.21 1.37 18.74
N THR A 155 -5.42 2.07 19.54
CA THR A 155 -5.21 3.52 19.46
C THR A 155 -4.42 3.89 18.21
N PHE A 156 -3.39 3.13 17.85
CA PHE A 156 -2.58 3.32 16.65
C PHE A 156 -3.41 3.05 15.39
N ILE A 157 -4.16 1.96 15.32
CA ILE A 157 -5.07 1.67 14.20
C ILE A 157 -6.14 2.76 14.10
N LYS A 158 -6.76 3.21 15.21
CA LYS A 158 -7.67 4.36 15.20
C LYS A 158 -7.00 5.65 14.74
N ASN A 159 -5.79 5.94 15.21
CA ASN A 159 -5.04 7.15 14.86
C ASN A 159 -4.55 7.11 13.43
N LEU A 160 -4.21 5.94 12.89
CA LEU A 160 -3.78 5.72 11.52
C LEU A 160 -4.97 5.79 10.57
N VAL A 161 -6.09 5.14 10.91
CA VAL A 161 -7.35 5.29 10.18
C VAL A 161 -7.78 6.75 10.23
N ASN A 162 -7.75 7.43 11.37
CA ASN A 162 -8.00 8.88 11.43
C ASN A 162 -6.95 9.67 10.64
N ALA A 163 -5.65 9.37 10.71
CA ALA A 163 -4.62 10.11 9.98
C ALA A 163 -4.64 9.87 8.47
N MET A 164 -5.20 8.76 7.98
CA MET A 164 -5.47 8.53 6.57
C MET A 164 -6.84 9.08 6.15
N VAL A 165 -7.86 8.96 7.00
CA VAL A 165 -9.24 9.39 6.69
C VAL A 165 -9.41 10.90 6.87
N PHE A 166 -8.68 11.55 7.78
CA PHE A 166 -8.80 12.98 8.08
C PHE A 166 -8.22 13.89 6.98
N PRO A 167 -7.05 13.61 6.36
CA PRO A 167 -6.61 14.32 5.16
C PRO A 167 -7.54 14.04 3.98
N PHE A 168 -7.99 12.79 3.80
CA PHE A 168 -8.90 12.44 2.71
C PHE A 168 -10.30 13.03 2.88
N LEU A 169 -10.83 13.15 4.11
CA LEU A 169 -12.07 13.86 4.41
C LEU A 169 -11.91 15.36 4.26
N LYS A 170 -10.77 15.95 4.63
CA LYS A 170 -10.52 17.39 4.44
C LYS A 170 -10.26 17.74 2.97
N PHE A 171 -9.74 16.79 2.19
CA PHE A 171 -9.58 16.87 0.75
C PHE A 171 -10.91 16.62 0.01
N ALA A 172 -11.76 15.70 0.51
CA ALA A 172 -13.09 15.41 -0.03
C ALA A 172 -14.17 16.42 0.39
N ALA A 173 -14.02 17.07 1.54
CA ALA A 173 -14.90 18.14 2.03
C ALA A 173 -14.60 19.50 1.38
N ARG A 174 -13.52 19.61 0.59
CA ARG A 174 -13.44 20.65 -0.46
C ARG A 174 -14.14 20.07 -1.69
N PRO A 175 -15.20 20.72 -2.18
CA PRO A 175 -16.30 20.04 -2.82
C PRO A 175 -15.82 19.24 -4.02
N PHE A 176 -16.15 17.95 -3.99
CA PHE A 176 -16.23 16.97 -5.08
C PHE A 176 -17.12 17.43 -6.28
N GLY A 177 -17.39 18.73 -6.42
CA GLY A 177 -18.19 19.29 -7.51
C GLY A 177 -17.45 19.32 -8.85
N PHE A 178 -16.11 19.32 -8.86
CA PHE A 178 -15.35 19.44 -10.11
C PHE A 178 -15.23 18.14 -10.89
N TYR A 179 -15.11 16.99 -10.21
CA TYR A 179 -15.01 15.67 -10.86
C TYR A 179 -16.35 15.18 -11.43
N PHE A 180 -17.48 15.57 -10.82
CA PHE A 180 -18.80 15.23 -11.35
C PHE A 180 -19.14 16.04 -12.62
N LEU A 181 -18.59 17.26 -12.75
CA LEU A 181 -18.73 18.08 -13.96
C LEU A 181 -17.85 17.62 -15.12
N LEU A 182 -16.72 16.95 -14.85
CA LEU A 182 -15.89 16.33 -15.89
C LEU A 182 -16.46 15.02 -16.44
N PHE A 183 -17.41 14.38 -15.74
CA PHE A 183 -17.98 13.08 -16.14
C PHE A 183 -19.45 13.12 -16.58
N LYS A 184 -20.14 14.26 -16.44
CA LYS A 184 -21.47 14.43 -17.04
C LYS A 184 -21.32 14.80 -18.52
N ARG A 185 -20.94 13.82 -19.33
CA ARG A 185 -21.04 13.91 -20.79
C ARG A 185 -22.52 13.98 -21.13
N THR A 186 -23.03 15.17 -21.41
CA THR A 186 -24.39 15.34 -21.95
C THR A 186 -24.40 14.82 -23.38
N TYR A 187 -25.06 13.69 -23.57
CA TYR A 187 -25.43 13.21 -24.89
C TYR A 187 -26.66 13.98 -25.36
N ASP A 188 -26.59 14.54 -26.56
CA ASP A 188 -27.78 14.95 -27.33
C ASP A 188 -28.70 13.73 -27.53
N PRO A 189 -30.03 13.87 -27.65
CA PRO A 189 -30.93 12.77 -28.03
C PRO A 189 -30.49 11.93 -29.25
N GLU A 190 -29.58 12.42 -30.11
CA GLU A 190 -28.96 11.65 -31.20
C GLU A 190 -27.63 10.94 -30.86
N GLY A 191 -27.13 11.01 -29.63
CA GLY A 191 -25.97 10.23 -29.18
C GLY A 191 -24.58 10.77 -29.56
N ARG A 192 -24.45 12.04 -30.00
CA ARG A 192 -23.15 12.65 -30.33
C ARG A 192 -22.55 13.47 -29.17
N ILE A 193 -21.21 13.48 -29.11
CA ILE A 193 -20.43 14.20 -28.09
C ILE A 193 -20.23 15.65 -28.56
N ILE A 194 -20.65 16.62 -27.75
CA ILE A 194 -20.44 18.06 -27.97
C ILE A 194 -19.21 18.49 -27.16
N PHE A 195 -18.27 19.21 -27.79
CA PHE A 195 -17.03 19.69 -27.18
C PHE A 195 -17.26 20.93 -26.31
#